data_AF-A0A520J941-F1
#
_entry.id   AF-A0A520J941-F1
#
_cell.length_a   1.000
_cell.length_b   1.000
_cell.length_c   1.000
_cell.angle_alpha   90.00
_cell.angle_beta   90.00
_cell.angle_gamma   90.00
#
_symmetry.space_group_name_H-M   'P 1'
#
loop_
_entity.id
_entity.type
_entity.pdbx_description
1 polymer ?
#
loop_
_entity_poly.entity_id
_entity_poly.type
_entity_poly.pdbx_seq_one_letter_code
_entity_poly.pdbx_strand_id
1 'polypeptide(L)' 'MSKRRDFLAANAGKRAPMPGFVLLMRPRDDGDATMRIGFTVTKKIGNAVVRNRMKRRLR' A
#
# COMPACT_ATOMS: atom_id res chain seq x y z
N MET A 1 0.26 5.74 -6.32
CA MET A 1 1.63 5.95 -5.78
C MET A 1 2.58 4.93 -6.41
N SER A 2 3.66 5.35 -7.10
CA SER A 2 4.55 4.42 -7.82
C SER A 2 5.99 4.40 -7.31
N LYS A 3 6.38 5.35 -6.44
CA LYS A 3 7.79 5.47 -6.00
C LYS A 3 8.03 4.60 -4.77
N ARG A 4 9.07 3.74 -4.82
CA ARG A 4 9.48 2.87 -3.70
C ARG A 4 9.72 3.65 -2.39
N ARG A 5 10.25 4.88 -2.48
CA ARG A 5 10.53 5.75 -1.33
C ARG A 5 9.28 6.02 -0.49
N ASP A 6 8.14 6.20 -1.14
CA ASP A 6 6.88 6.50 -0.45
C ASP A 6 6.37 5.28 0.34
N PHE A 7 6.57 4.07 -0.19
CA PHE A 7 6.23 2.83 0.51
C PHE A 7 7.12 2.59 1.74
N LEU A 8 8.42 2.87 1.63
CA LEU A 8 9.34 2.77 2.77
C LEU A 8 8.97 3.77 3.87
N ALA A 9 8.62 5.00 3.49
CA ALA A 9 8.20 6.01 4.44
C ALA A 9 6.84 5.68 5.10
N ALA A 10 5.90 5.10 4.35
CA ALA A 10 4.64 4.61 4.92
C ALA A 10 4.85 3.44 5.89
N ASN A 11 5.84 2.58 5.64
CA ASN A 11 6.19 1.48 6.53
C ASN A 11 6.80 1.95 7.87
N ALA A 12 7.43 3.12 7.90
CA ALA A 12 7.87 3.79 9.13
C ALA A 12 6.74 4.57 9.83
N GLY A 13 5.57 4.67 9.20
CA GLY A 13 4.39 5.35 9.73
C GLY A 13 3.54 4.49 10.65
N LYS A 14 2.26 4.85 10.78
CA LYS A 14 1.29 4.09 11.58
C LYS A 14 0.87 2.83 10.85
N ARG A 15 0.79 1.73 11.60
CA ARG A 15 0.36 0.42 11.11
C ARG A 15 -0.94 0.02 11.79
N ALA A 16 -1.97 -0.27 10.99
CA ALA A 16 -3.25 -0.78 11.45
C ALA A 16 -3.51 -2.16 10.83
N PRO A 17 -3.38 -3.26 11.60
CA PRO A 17 -3.72 -4.59 11.12
C PRO A 17 -5.24 -4.74 11.02
N MET A 18 -5.74 -5.21 9.87
CA MET A 18 -7.15 -5.48 9.61
C MET A 18 -7.32 -6.93 9.14
N PRO A 19 -8.51 -7.53 9.26
CA PRO A 19 -8.78 -8.82 8.62
C PRO A 19 -8.55 -8.72 7.10
N GLY A 20 -7.61 -9.51 6.59
CA GLY A 20 -7.31 -9.62 5.15
C GLY A 20 -6.22 -8.68 4.60
N PHE A 21 -5.83 -7.62 5.32
CA PHE A 21 -4.70 -6.76 4.90
C PHE A 21 -4.16 -5.91 6.06
N VAL A 22 -3.00 -5.30 5.85
CA VAL A 22 -2.41 -4.35 6.79
C VAL A 22 -2.42 -2.98 6.14
N LEU A 23 -3.00 -2.00 6.82
CA LEU A 23 -2.95 -0.61 6.41
C LEU A 23 -1.70 0.06 6.99
N LEU A 24 -0.93 0.70 6.12
CA LEU A 24 0.21 1.54 6.47
C LEU A 24 -0.14 2.97 6.08
N MET A 25 -0.15 3.88 7.05
CA MET A 25 -0.53 5.28 6.85
C MET A 25 0.52 6.21 7.43
N ARG A 26 0.76 7.30 6.73
CA ARG A 26 1.68 8.35 7.15
C ARG A 26 1.11 9.69 6.71
N PRO A 27 1.09 10.72 7.59
CA PRO A 27 0.84 12.09 7.15
C PRO A 27 1.97 12.51 6.20
N ARG A 28 1.61 13.02 5.01
CA ARG A 28 2.58 13.39 3.98
C ARG A 28 3.23 14.75 4.28
N ASP A 29 2.51 15.62 5.01
CA ASP A 29 2.93 16.95 5.46
C ASP A 29 3.57 17.83 4.38
N ASP A 30 3.17 17.64 3.12
CA ASP A 30 3.70 18.36 1.95
C ASP A 30 2.73 19.40 1.40
N GLY A 31 1.71 19.79 2.19
CA GLY A 31 0.74 20.83 1.86
C GLY A 31 -0.27 20.47 0.77
N ASP A 32 -0.18 19.28 0.18
CA ASP A 32 -1.08 18.82 -0.88
C ASP A 32 -2.14 17.86 -0.30
N ALA A 33 -3.41 18.24 -0.47
CA ALA A 33 -4.57 17.51 0.04
C ALA A 33 -4.85 16.19 -0.70
N THR A 34 -4.17 15.92 -1.82
CA THR A 34 -4.42 14.73 -2.64
C THR A 34 -3.98 13.45 -1.91
N MET A 35 -4.94 12.58 -1.60
CA MET A 35 -4.65 11.29 -0.99
C MET A 35 -3.99 10.33 -1.99
N ARG A 36 -2.83 9.78 -1.61
CA ARG A 36 -2.10 8.80 -2.43
C ARG A 36 -2.26 7.41 -1.84
N ILE A 37 -2.68 6.46 -2.67
CA ILE A 37 -2.83 5.06 -2.31
C ILE A 37 -1.85 4.21 -3.14
N GLY A 38 -1.28 3.18 -2.50
CA GLY A 38 -0.42 2.20 -3.12
C GLY A 38 -0.66 0.82 -2.52
N PHE A 39 -0.66 -0.22 -3.36
CA PHE A 39 -0.93 -1.59 -2.93
C PHE A 39 0.33 -2.45 -3.06
N THR A 40 0.72 -3.10 -1.97
CA THR A 40 1.77 -4.12 -1.97
C THR A 40 1.16 -5.50 -1.79
N VAL A 41 1.45 -6.41 -2.72
CA VAL A 41 1.06 -7.83 -2.61
C VAL A 41 2.31 -8.68 -2.66
N THR A 42 2.54 -9.48 -1.62
CA THR A 42 3.74 -10.31 -1.51
C THR A 42 3.71 -11.46 -2.52
N LYS A 43 4.88 -11.97 -2.91
CA LYS A 43 4.99 -13.14 -3.80
C LYS A 43 4.39 -14.41 -3.16
N LYS A 44 4.27 -14.46 -1.83
CA LYS A 44 3.73 -15.59 -1.07
C LYS A 44 2.25 -15.88 -1.38
N ILE A 45 1.50 -14.87 -1.80
CA ILE A 45 0.06 -15.00 -2.10
C ILE A 45 -0.20 -15.81 -3.38
N GLY A 46 0.76 -15.86 -4.31
CA GLY A 46 0.63 -16.65 -5.53
C GLY A 46 1.31 -16.01 -6.74
N ASN A 47 0.94 -16.53 -7.92
CA ASN A 47 1.52 -16.12 -9.20
C ASN A 47 1.16 -14.66 -9.59
N ALA A 48 1.73 -14.18 -10.70
CA ALA A 48 1.49 -12.83 -11.18
C ALA A 48 0.01 -12.51 -11.41
N VAL A 49 -0.78 -13.48 -11.89
CA VAL A 49 -2.20 -13.32 -12.18
C VAL A 49 -3.01 -13.10 -10.89
N VAL A 50 -2.77 -13.92 -9.86
CA VAL A 50 -3.43 -13.78 -8.54
C VAL A 50 -3.08 -12.42 -7.92
N ARG A 51 -1.81 -12.01 -7.95
CA ARG A 51 -1.37 -10.71 -7.42
C ARG A 51 -2.00 -9.53 -8.17
N ASN A 52 -2.12 -9.62 -9.49
CA ASN A 52 -2.75 -8.57 -10.31
C ASN A 52 -4.27 -8.51 -10.05
N ARG A 53 -4.94 -9.65 -9.87
CA ARG A 53 -6.34 -9.70 -9.47
C ARG A 53 -6.55 -9.01 -8.12
N MET A 54 -5.72 -9.29 -7.12
CA MET A 54 -5.81 -8.63 -5.81
C MET A 54 -5.58 -7.12 -5.91
N LYS A 55 -4.53 -6.67 -6.61
CA LYS A 55 -4.28 -5.24 -6.84
C LYS A 55 -5.46 -4.56 -7.54
N ARG A 56 -6.15 -5.25 -8.45
CA ARG A 56 -7.35 -4.73 -9.13
C ARG A 56 -8.58 -4.65 -8.23
N ARG A 57 -8.72 -5.54 -7.24
CA ARG A 57 -9.83 -5.48 -6.26
C ARG A 57 -9.65 -4.41 -5.20
N LEU A 58 -8.40 -4.02 -4.92
CA LEU A 58 -8.08 -3.02 -3.91
C LEU A 58 -8.01 -1.59 -4.47
N ARG A 59 -7.77 -1.43 -5.77
CA ARG A 59 -7.83 -0.15 -6.48
C ARG A 59 -9.26 0.33 -6.60
#